data_AF-A0AAE1JKZ9-F1
#
_entry.id   AF-A0AAE1JKZ9-F1
#
_cell.length_a   1.000
_cell.length_b   1.000
_cell.length_c   1.000
_cell.angle_alpha   90.00
_cell.angle_beta   90.00
_cell.angle_gamma   90.00
#
_symmetry.space_group_name_H-M   'P 1'
#
loop_
_entity.id
_entity.type
_entity.pdbx_description
1 polymer ?
#
loop_
_entity_poly.entity_id
_entity_poly.type
_entity_poly.pdbx_seq_one_letter_code
_entity_poly.pdbx_strand_id
1 'polypeptide(L)'
;METSENCCVNVALRIHPLIADEWQQGYRECVGVTPGKPQVQIGSHSFKFDHVYGNGGSPSFAMFEECFVPLVDGLFQGYTMVLFFLMVRRELGKLI
;
A
#
# COMPACT_ATOMS: atom_id res chain seq x y z
N MET A 1 -27.05 -3.75 -14.32
CA MET A 1 -25.58 -3.81 -14.42
C MET A 1 -25.13 -4.33 -13.08
N GLU A 2 -24.80 -5.62 -13.00
CA GLU A 2 -24.34 -6.21 -11.75
C GLU A 2 -22.96 -5.66 -11.45
N THR A 3 -22.88 -4.67 -10.57
CA THR A 3 -21.64 -4.37 -9.87
C THR A 3 -21.37 -5.58 -9.01
N SER A 4 -20.62 -6.54 -9.56
CA SER A 4 -20.04 -7.65 -8.82
C SER A 4 -19.38 -7.08 -7.56
N GLU A 5 -20.07 -7.19 -6.42
CA GLU A 5 -19.56 -6.85 -5.11
C GLU A 5 -18.36 -7.76 -4.87
N ASN A 6 -17.18 -7.29 -5.24
CA ASN A 6 -15.97 -8.07 -5.10
C ASN A 6 -15.57 -8.00 -3.63
N CYS A 7 -16.12 -8.90 -2.81
CA CYS A 7 -15.78 -9.05 -1.38
C CYS A 7 -14.33 -9.54 -1.16
N CYS A 8 -13.50 -9.57 -2.20
CA CYS A 8 -12.08 -9.84 -2.06
C CYS A 8 -11.40 -8.78 -1.20
N VAL A 9 -10.43 -9.24 -0.41
CA VAL A 9 -9.60 -8.35 0.40
C VAL A 9 -8.72 -7.53 -0.53
N ASN A 10 -8.91 -6.21 -0.54
CA ASN A 10 -8.02 -5.29 -1.23
C ASN A 10 -6.77 -5.03 -0.39
N VAL A 11 -5.60 -5.22 -0.99
CA VAL A 11 -4.32 -4.98 -0.34
C VAL A 11 -3.67 -3.73 -0.92
N ALA A 12 -3.65 -2.67 -0.10
CA ALA A 12 -3.00 -1.41 -0.40
C ALA A 12 -1.64 -1.32 0.30
N LEU A 13 -0.57 -1.09 -0.46
CA LEU A 13 0.76 -0.82 0.07
C LEU A 13 1.04 0.69 0.04
N ARG A 14 1.33 1.29 1.20
CA ARG A 14 1.79 2.67 1.29
C ARG A 14 3.27 2.72 1.69
N ILE A 15 4.09 3.25 0.80
CA ILE A 15 5.52 3.46 1.03
C ILE A 15 5.72 4.82 1.69
N HIS A 16 6.28 4.83 2.89
CA HIS A 16 6.73 6.06 3.54
C HIS A 16 8.16 6.42 3.13
N PRO A 17 8.47 7.71 2.94
CA PRO A 17 9.84 8.16 2.76
C PRO A 17 10.65 7.88 4.02
N LEU A 18 11.96 7.69 3.85
CA LEU A 18 12.89 7.58 4.97
C LEU A 18 12.83 8.85 5.82
N ILE A 19 12.79 8.68 7.14
CA ILE A 19 12.87 9.80 8.07
C ILE A 19 14.32 10.27 8.22
N ALA A 20 14.54 11.54 8.60
CA ALA A 20 15.87 12.12 8.71
C ALA A 20 16.81 11.33 9.65
N ASP A 21 16.26 10.74 10.71
CA ASP A 21 17.00 9.91 11.66
C ASP A 21 17.51 8.60 11.02
N GLU A 22 16.68 7.97 10.18
CA GLU A 22 17.06 6.79 9.38
C GLU A 22 18.14 7.15 8.36
N TRP A 23 18.06 8.34 7.76
CA TRP A 23 19.11 8.82 6.85
C TRP A 23 20.45 8.99 7.57
N GLN A 24 20.46 9.55 8.78
CA GLN A 24 21.67 9.72 9.58
C GLN A 24 22.28 8.39 10.05
N GLN A 25 21.43 7.39 10.29
CA GLN A 25 21.88 6.02 10.60
C GLN A 25 22.39 5.25 9.36
N GLY A 26 22.34 5.85 8.17
CA GLY A 26 22.85 5.26 6.93
C GLY A 26 21.88 4.31 6.23
N TYR A 27 20.60 4.33 6.59
CA TYR A 27 19.58 3.56 5.86
C TYR A 27 19.41 4.13 4.45
N ARG A 28 19.22 3.21 3.48
CA ARG A 28 18.99 3.56 2.08
C ARG A 28 17.63 3.06 1.65
N GLU A 29 17.07 3.72 0.64
CA GLU A 29 15.82 3.27 0.07
C GLU A 29 16.03 1.95 -0.68
N CYS A 30 15.27 0.94 -0.29
CA CYS A 30 15.36 -0.42 -0.82
C CYS A 30 14.07 -0.90 -1.48
N VAL A 31 13.08 -0.01 -1.66
CA VAL A 31 11.80 -0.30 -2.32
C VAL A 31 11.63 0.63 -3.52
N GLY A 32 11.64 0.08 -4.72
CA GLY A 32 11.29 0.80 -5.95
C GLY A 32 9.86 0.50 -6.38
N VAL A 33 9.18 1.48 -6.98
CA VAL A 33 7.84 1.27 -7.59
C VAL A 33 7.99 1.16 -9.10
N THR A 34 7.27 0.22 -9.71
CA THR A 34 7.20 0.12 -11.17
C THR A 34 6.20 1.15 -11.70
N PRO A 35 6.61 2.12 -12.55
CA PRO A 35 5.69 3.13 -13.05
C PRO A 35 4.56 2.49 -13.88
N GLY A 36 3.33 2.92 -13.63
CA GLY A 36 2.14 2.46 -14.37
C GLY A 36 1.61 1.07 -13.97
N LYS A 37 2.17 0.42 -12.94
CA LYS A 37 1.68 -0.85 -12.40
C LYS A 37 1.68 -0.82 -10.87
N PRO A 38 0.71 -1.43 -10.18
CA PRO A 38 0.73 -1.58 -8.72
C PRO A 38 1.71 -2.69 -8.31
N GLN A 39 2.99 -2.50 -8.64
CA GLN A 39 4.07 -3.46 -8.39
C GLN A 39 5.25 -2.75 -7.75
N VAL A 40 5.81 -3.38 -6.72
CA VAL A 40 7.01 -2.92 -6.04
C VAL A 40 8.15 -3.92 -6.22
N GLN A 41 9.35 -3.40 -6.27
CA GLN A 41 10.58 -4.15 -6.37
C GLN A 41 11.41 -3.92 -5.11
N ILE A 42 11.82 -5.02 -4.48
CA ILE A 42 12.67 -5.02 -3.30
C ILE A 42 13.85 -5.95 -3.60
N GLY A 43 15.03 -5.36 -3.78
CA GLY A 43 16.21 -6.09 -4.27
C GLY A 43 15.92 -6.80 -5.60
N SER A 44 16.01 -8.13 -5.58
CA SER A 44 15.74 -8.99 -6.75
C SER A 44 14.30 -9.47 -6.85
N HIS A 45 13.46 -9.18 -5.86
CA HIS A 45 12.08 -9.69 -5.78
C HIS A 45 11.07 -8.63 -6.20
N SER A 46 10.00 -9.07 -6.85
CA SER A 46 8.88 -8.23 -7.28
C SER A 46 7.58 -8.70 -6.64
N PHE A 47 6.85 -7.76 -6.05
CA PHE A 47 5.58 -8.00 -5.38
C PHE A 47 4.50 -7.16 -6.04
N LYS A 48 3.35 -7.77 -6.33
CA LYS A 48 2.18 -7.09 -6.87
C LYS A 48 1.13 -6.92 -5.78
N PHE A 49 0.51 -5.75 -5.77
CA PHE A 49 -0.56 -5.38 -4.86
C PHE A 49 -1.73 -4.85 -5.70
N ASP A 50 -2.90 -4.68 -5.07
CA ASP A 50 -4.03 -4.04 -5.75
C ASP A 50 -3.75 -2.55 -5.93
N HIS A 51 -3.19 -1.92 -4.89
CA HIS A 51 -2.84 -0.50 -4.90
C HIS A 51 -1.46 -0.25 -4.29
N VAL A 52 -0.68 0.66 -4.89
CA VAL A 52 0.62 1.09 -4.38
C VAL A 52 0.68 2.61 -4.33
N TYR A 53 0.96 3.15 -3.15
CA TYR A 53 1.01 4.59 -2.88
C TYR A 53 2.39 5.03 -2.39
N GLY A 54 2.80 6.23 -2.78
CA GLY A 54 4.11 6.80 -2.39
C GLY A 54 5.29 6.26 -3.21
N ASN A 55 6.45 6.89 -3.03
CA ASN A 55 7.71 6.62 -3.74
C ASN A 55 7.59 6.35 -5.26
N GLY A 56 6.86 7.20 -5.98
CA GLY A 56 6.64 7.05 -7.43
C GLY A 56 5.37 6.29 -7.83
N GLY A 57 4.59 5.78 -6.86
CA GLY A 57 3.22 5.31 -7.05
C GLY A 57 2.17 6.43 -6.95
N SER A 58 0.91 6.03 -6.75
CA SER A 58 -0.21 6.98 -6.59
C SER A 58 -0.03 7.88 -5.36
N PRO A 59 -0.59 9.11 -5.37
CA PRO A 59 -0.52 10.01 -4.23
C PRO A 59 -1.22 9.39 -3.01
N SER A 60 -0.65 9.60 -1.82
CA SER A 60 -1.22 9.03 -0.57
C SER A 60 -2.65 9.47 -0.29
N PHE A 61 -3.10 10.60 -0.83
CA PHE A 61 -4.49 11.07 -0.68
C PHE A 61 -5.50 10.18 -1.42
N ALA A 62 -5.12 9.63 -2.58
CA ALA A 62 -5.97 8.75 -3.37
C ALA A 62 -6.32 7.45 -2.63
N MET A 63 -5.50 7.02 -1.67
CA MET A 63 -5.76 5.86 -0.82
C MET A 63 -7.09 5.97 -0.06
N PHE A 64 -7.49 7.18 0.33
CA PHE A 64 -8.78 7.38 1.00
C PHE A 64 -9.93 7.15 0.03
N GLU A 65 -9.87 7.72 -1.18
CA GLU A 65 -10.93 7.56 -2.17
C GLU A 65 -11.03 6.12 -2.68
N GLU A 66 -9.90 5.48 -2.98
CA GLU A 66 -9.87 4.14 -3.57
C GLU A 66 -10.17 3.03 -2.55
N CYS A 67 -9.68 3.16 -1.31
CA CYS A 67 -9.84 2.09 -0.31
C CYS A 67 -10.95 2.35 0.71
N PHE A 68 -11.30 3.61 1.00
CA PHE A 68 -12.24 3.94 2.08
C PHE A 68 -13.68 4.11 1.59
N VAL A 69 -13.89 4.78 0.45
CA VAL A 69 -15.22 4.96 -0.15
C VAL A 69 -15.99 3.65 -0.32
N PRO A 70 -15.44 2.58 -0.94
CA PRO A 70 -16.17 1.32 -1.09
C PRO A 70 -16.50 0.64 0.26
N LEU A 71 -15.69 0.84 1.29
CA LEU A 71 -15.97 0.31 2.63
C LEU A 71 -17.14 1.04 3.29
N VAL A 72 -17.18 2.37 3.15
CA VAL A 72 -18.28 3.19 3.67
C VAL A 72 -19.59 2.85 2.96
N ASP A 73 -19.56 2.69 1.64
CA ASP A 73 -20.74 2.29 0.87
C ASP A 73 -21.25 0.90 1.30
N GLY A 74 -20.35 -0.05 1.56
CA GLY A 74 -20.71 -1.36 2.09
C GLY A 74 -21.32 -1.28 3.50
N LEU A 75 -20.81 -0.40 4.35
CA LEU A 75 -21.36 -0.16 5.69
C LEU A 75 -22.82 0.34 5.62
N PHE A 76 -23.14 1.26 4.70
CA PHE A 76 -24.50 1.75 4.50
C PHE A 76 -25.45 0.71 3.89
N GLN A 77 -24.91 -0.34 3.26
CA GLN A 77 -25.66 -1.49 2.75
C GLN A 77 -25.87 -2.58 3.82
N GLY A 78 -25.29 -2.42 5.01
CA GLY A 78 -25.45 -3.35 6.13
C GLY A 78 -24.34 -4.40 6.23
N TYR A 79 -23.25 -4.26 5.47
CA TYR A 79 -22.09 -5.14 5.54
C TYR A 79 -21.11 -4.72 6.65
N THR A 80 -20.48 -5.71 7.28
CA THR A 80 -19.39 -5.47 8.23
C THR A 80 -18.08 -5.25 7.47
N MET A 81 -17.48 -4.09 7.67
CA MET A 81 -16.18 -3.76 7.10
C MET A 81 -15.07 -3.93 8.15
N VAL A 82 -13.88 -4.35 7.72
CA VAL A 82 -12.70 -4.39 8.59
C VAL A 82 -11.51 -3.82 7.84
N LEU A 83 -10.89 -2.79 8.41
CA LEU A 83 -9.67 -2.18 7.90
C LEU A 83 -8.52 -2.49 8.85
N PHE A 84 -7.46 -3.11 8.34
CA PHE A 84 -6.23 -3.33 9.09
C PHE A 84 -5.11 -2.47 8.54
N PHE A 85 -4.39 -1.79 9.43
CA PHE A 85 -3.17 -1.08 9.09
C PHE A 85 -1.99 -1.80 9.74
N LEU A 86 -1.09 -2.34 8.92
CA LEU A 86 0.14 -2.95 9.37
C LEU A 86 1.32 -2.05 8.99
N MET A 87 2.01 -1.52 9.99
CA MET A 87 3.25 -0.79 9.78
C MET A 87 4.43 -1.75 9.90
N VAL A 88 5.11 -1.99 8.78
CA VAL A 88 6.36 -2.75 8.76
C VAL A 88 7.52 -1.77 8.82
N ARG A 89 8.36 -1.87 9.85
CA ARG A 89 9.63 -1.12 9.89
C ARG A 89 10.63 -1.74 8.90
N ARG A 90 11.34 -0.87 8.18
CA ARG A 90 12.47 -1.25 7.33
C ARG A 90 13.69 -1.53 8.21
N GLU A 91 13.81 -2.73 8.79
CA GLU A 91 15.05 -3.16 9.44
C GLU A 91 16.07 -3.63 8.39
N LEU A 92 17.29 -3.08 8.45
CA LEU A 92 18.44 -3.52 7.66
C LEU A 92 18.69 -5.01 7.93
N GLY A 93 18.63 -5.84 6.89
CA GLY A 93 19.07 -7.25 6.93
C GLY A 93 18.00 -8.32 7.15
N LYS A 94 16.72 -7.96 7.28
CA LYS A 94 15.60 -8.92 7.41
C LYS A 94 14.57 -8.88 6.28
N LEU A 95 14.80 -8.09 5.24
CA LEU A 95 13.94 -8.09 4.04
C LEU A 95 14.33 -9.22 3.07
N ILE A 96 14.45 -10.45 3.58
CA ILE A 96 14.45 -11.71 2.82
C ILE A 96 13.90 -12.80 3.74
#